data_AF-A0A5C8M063-F1
#
_entry.id   AF-A0A5C8M063-F1
#
_cell.length_a   1.000
_cell.length_b   1.000
_cell.length_c   1.000
_cell.angle_alpha   90.00
_cell.angle_beta   90.00
_cell.angle_gamma   90.00
#
_symmetry.space_group_name_H-M   'P 1'
#
loop_
_entity.id
_entity.type
_entity.pdbx_description
1 polymer ?
#
loop_
_entity_poly.entity_id
_entity_poly.type
_entity_poly.pdbx_seq_one_letter_code
_entity_poly.pdbx_strand_id
1 'polypeptide(L)'
;MRLFDLINNRLPDTLHLVGAEDRVLLRQEGVYLMTTGLLSNLPCPVYCLAHDAAVRGIPISEPFTALSDSQWLDLVLQAKQQF
;
A
#
# COMPACT_ATOMS: atom_id res chain seq x y z
N MET A 1 12.06 -7.94 3.83
CA MET A 1 10.78 -7.33 3.43
C MET A 1 10.93 -5.82 3.42
N ARG A 2 10.85 -5.15 2.27
CA ARG A 2 10.79 -3.68 2.23
C ARG A 2 9.35 -3.20 2.19
N LEU A 3 9.14 -1.98 2.62
CA LEU A 3 7.84 -1.34 2.66
C LEU A 3 7.87 -0.06 1.84
N PHE A 4 7.01 0.02 0.83
CA PHE A 4 6.86 1.19 -0.03
C PHE A 4 5.61 1.94 0.40
N ASP A 5 5.77 3.22 0.76
CA ASP A 5 4.66 4.09 1.19
C ASP A 5 4.27 5.04 0.05
N LEU A 6 3.05 4.90 -0.45
CA LEU A 6 2.47 5.71 -1.53
C LEU A 6 1.46 6.68 -0.91
N ILE A 7 1.90 7.93 -0.74
CA ILE A 7 1.13 8.98 -0.06
C ILE A 7 0.33 9.84 -1.05
N ASN A 8 0.78 9.92 -2.30
CA ASN A 8 0.14 10.69 -3.37
C ASN A 8 -0.43 9.80 -4.47
N ASN A 9 -1.31 10.35 -5.30
CA ASN A 9 -1.94 9.63 -6.42
C ASN A 9 -1.02 9.45 -7.65
N ARG A 10 0.29 9.66 -7.50
CA ARG A 10 1.27 9.42 -8.56
C ARG A 10 1.95 8.10 -8.30
N LEU A 11 2.14 7.33 -9.35
CA LEU A 11 2.93 6.11 -9.30
C LEU A 11 4.41 6.50 -9.11
N PRO A 12 5.09 6.13 -8.00
CA PRO A 12 6.51 6.46 -7.90
C PRO A 12 7.31 5.63 -8.87
N ASP A 13 8.34 6.25 -9.43
CA ASP A 13 9.29 5.55 -10.29
C ASP A 13 9.87 4.32 -9.58
N THR A 14 9.98 4.33 -8.25
CA THR A 14 10.54 3.22 -7.46
C THR A 14 9.71 1.94 -7.43
N LEU A 15 8.47 1.92 -7.94
CA LEU A 15 7.64 0.71 -7.93
C LEU A 15 8.20 -0.43 -8.79
N HIS A 16 9.06 -0.14 -9.78
CA HIS A 16 9.77 -1.20 -10.52
C HIS A 16 10.77 -1.99 -9.65
N LEU A 17 11.11 -1.49 -8.46
CA LEU A 17 12.02 -2.16 -7.52
C LEU A 17 11.32 -3.17 -6.62
N VAL A 18 9.98 -3.22 -6.63
CA VAL A 18 9.19 -4.10 -5.76
C VAL A 18 9.42 -5.56 -6.14
N GLY A 19 9.79 -6.38 -5.16
CA GLY A 19 9.88 -7.84 -5.28
C GLY A 19 8.75 -8.54 -4.51
N ALA A 20 8.63 -9.85 -4.67
CA ALA A 20 7.55 -10.65 -4.06
C ALA A 20 7.53 -10.61 -2.52
N GLU A 21 8.70 -10.44 -1.90
CA GLU A 21 8.88 -10.36 -0.44
C GLU A 21 8.65 -8.95 0.14
N ASP A 22 8.29 -7.98 -0.69
CA ASP A 22 8.00 -6.63 -0.27
C ASP A 22 6.52 -6.45 0.07
N ARG A 23 6.19 -5.27 0.58
CA ARG A 23 4.82 -4.83 0.79
C ARG A 23 4.67 -3.41 0.29
N VAL A 24 3.54 -3.12 -0.33
CA VAL A 24 3.17 -1.75 -0.74
C VAL A 24 2.02 -1.28 0.11
N LEU A 25 2.07 -0.04 0.55
CA LEU A 25 1.02 0.60 1.32
C LEU A 25 0.56 1.88 0.63
N LEU A 26 -0.75 2.02 0.49
CA LEU A 26 -1.45 3.20 0.02
C LEU A 26 -1.99 4.00 1.21
N ARG A 27 -1.62 5.27 1.31
CA ARG A 27 -2.09 6.20 2.34
C ARG A 27 -2.49 7.52 1.74
N GLN A 28 -3.27 8.29 2.49
CA GLN A 28 -3.76 9.60 2.11
C GLN A 28 -4.35 9.56 0.69
N GLU A 29 -3.78 10.27 -0.27
CA GLU A 29 -4.28 10.31 -1.65
C GLU A 29 -3.79 9.11 -2.50
N GLY A 30 -2.82 8.33 -2.02
CA GLY A 30 -2.36 7.12 -2.69
C GLY A 30 -3.45 6.06 -2.87
N VAL A 31 -4.51 6.08 -2.07
CA VAL A 31 -5.65 5.17 -2.23
C VAL A 31 -6.38 5.34 -3.57
N TYR A 32 -6.26 6.51 -4.23
CA TYR A 32 -6.80 6.70 -5.58
C TYR A 32 -6.12 5.80 -6.62
N LEU A 33 -4.90 5.30 -6.38
CA LEU A 33 -4.22 4.39 -7.29
C LEU A 33 -4.97 3.05 -7.46
N MET A 34 -5.79 2.64 -6.48
CA MET A 34 -6.61 1.43 -6.58
C MET A 34 -7.62 1.47 -7.73
N THR A 35 -8.05 2.66 -8.16
CA THR A 35 -9.04 2.82 -9.24
C THR A 35 -8.42 2.84 -10.64
N THR A 36 -7.09 2.83 -10.74
CA THR A 36 -6.36 3.04 -12.00
C THR A 36 -5.90 1.74 -12.68
N GLY A 37 -5.93 0.61 -11.98
CA GLY A 37 -5.37 -0.67 -12.45
C GLY A 37 -3.83 -0.74 -12.50
N LEU A 38 -3.12 0.36 -12.17
CA LEU A 38 -1.64 0.42 -12.24
C LEU A 38 -0.94 -0.52 -11.25
N LEU A 39 -1.64 -0.94 -10.19
CA LEU A 39 -1.10 -1.77 -9.12
C LEU A 39 -1.42 -3.26 -9.29
N SER A 40 -2.23 -3.64 -10.29
CA SER A 40 -2.77 -5.00 -10.44
C SER A 40 -1.72 -6.07 -10.71
N ASN A 41 -0.53 -5.68 -11.21
CA ASN A 41 0.54 -6.61 -11.59
C ASN A 41 1.75 -6.59 -10.64
N LEU A 42 1.63 -5.95 -9.48
CA LEU A 42 2.72 -5.97 -8.51
C LEU A 42 2.93 -7.40 -7.99
N PRO A 43 4.19 -7.85 -7.85
CA PRO A 43 4.49 -9.22 -7.43
C PRO A 43 4.22 -9.46 -5.93
N CYS A 44 3.72 -8.45 -5.21
CA CYS A 44 3.57 -8.47 -3.76
C CYS A 44 2.19 -7.94 -3.33
N PRO A 45 1.80 -8.18 -2.07
CA PRO A 45 0.57 -7.63 -1.53
C PRO A 45 0.57 -6.10 -1.50
N VAL A 46 -0.59 -5.53 -1.82
CA VAL A 46 -0.86 -4.09 -1.72
C VAL A 46 -1.90 -3.84 -0.65
N TYR A 47 -1.52 -3.03 0.33
CA TYR A 47 -2.35 -2.62 1.46
C TYR A 47 -2.83 -1.19 1.30
N CYS A 48 -3.92 -0.83 1.97
CA CYS A 48 -4.35 0.55 2.11
C CYS A 48 -4.85 0.81 3.53
N LEU A 49 -4.74 2.04 4.02
CA LEU A 49 -5.38 2.40 5.29
C LEU A 49 -6.89 2.51 5.11
N ALA A 50 -7.64 1.77 5.93
CA ALA A 50 -9.10 1.74 5.90
C ALA A 50 -9.70 3.13 6.10
N HIS A 51 -9.11 3.93 7.00
CA HIS A 51 -9.55 5.30 7.25
C HIS A 51 -9.41 6.20 6.01
N ASP A 52 -8.28 6.10 5.29
CA ASP A 52 -8.02 6.93 4.12
C ASP A 52 -8.96 6.63 2.95
N ALA A 53 -9.27 5.35 2.74
CA ALA A 53 -10.24 4.93 1.73
C ALA A 53 -11.67 5.35 2.12
N ALA A 54 -12.04 5.19 3.39
CA ALA A 54 -13.37 5.54 3.90
C ALA A 54 -13.67 7.04 3.78
N VAL A 55 -12.73 7.90 4.20
CA VAL A 55 -12.88 9.37 4.10
C VAL A 55 -13.01 9.82 2.63
N ARG A 56 -12.45 9.07 1.68
CA ARG A 56 -12.51 9.37 0.25
C ARG A 56 -13.63 8.63 -0.49
N GLY A 57 -14.42 7.81 0.20
CA GLY A 57 -15.51 7.03 -0.41
C GLY A 57 -15.03 5.99 -1.43
N ILE A 58 -13.79 5.51 -1.30
CA ILE A 58 -13.22 4.53 -2.22
C ILE A 58 -13.49 3.12 -1.68
N PRO A 59 -14.18 2.25 -2.43
CA PRO A 59 -14.36 0.87 -2.02
C PRO A 59 -13.02 0.14 -2.09
N ILE A 60 -12.75 -0.68 -1.06
CA ILE A 60 -11.60 -1.58 -1.04
C ILE A 60 -12.11 -2.95 -1.50
N SER A 61 -11.51 -3.47 -2.57
CA SER A 61 -11.81 -4.79 -3.13
C SER A 61 -10.52 -5.53 -3.45
N GLU A 62 -10.61 -6.84 -3.66
CA GLU A 62 -9.47 -7.62 -4.15
C GLU A 62 -8.87 -6.98 -5.42
N PRO A 63 -7.53 -6.95 -5.55
CA PRO A 63 -6.52 -7.63 -4.70
C PRO A 63 -6.05 -6.81 -3.48
N PHE A 64 -6.67 -5.68 -3.15
CA PHE A 64 -6.22 -4.78 -2.09
C PHE A 64 -6.71 -5.23 -0.71
N THR A 65 -5.83 -5.12 0.29
CA THR A 65 -6.18 -5.43 1.70
C THR A 65 -6.25 -4.15 2.54
N ALA A 66 -7.35 -3.97 3.28
CA ALA A 66 -7.50 -2.87 4.22
C ALA A 66 -6.71 -3.12 5.52
N LEU A 67 -6.00 -2.11 6.02
CA LEU A 67 -5.36 -2.12 7.33
C LEU A 67 -5.93 -1.01 8.23
N SER A 68 -6.05 -1.29 9.52
CA SER A 68 -6.13 -0.25 10.55
C SER A 68 -4.76 0.39 10.79
N ASP A 69 -4.72 1.55 11.45
CA ASP A 69 -3.47 2.18 11.88
C ASP A 69 -2.60 1.27 12.76
N SER A 70 -3.21 0.42 13.59
CA SER A 70 -2.48 -0.55 14.42
C SER A 70 -1.86 -1.67 13.59
N GLN A 71 -2.60 -2.26 12.65
CA GLN A 71 -2.06 -3.30 11.76
C GLN A 71 -0.95 -2.74 10.86
N TRP A 72 -1.08 -1.48 10.44
CA TRP A 72 -0.01 -0.76 9.76
C TRP A 72 1.24 -0.64 10.63
N LEU A 73 1.10 -0.19 11.88
CA LEU A 73 2.23 -0.07 12.80
C LEU A 73 2.95 -1.42 12.98
N ASP A 74 2.21 -2.51 13.17
CA ASP A 74 2.77 -3.86 13.27
C ASP A 74 3.55 -4.23 12.00
N LEU A 75 3.04 -3.87 10.83
CA LEU A 75 3.71 -4.09 9.54
C LEU A 75 5.04 -3.35 9.44
N VAL A 76 5.06 -2.08 9.86
CA VAL A 76 6.28 -1.25 9.89
C VAL A 76 7.33 -1.86 10.79
N LEU A 77 6.92 -2.31 11.99
CA LEU A 77 7.81 -2.94 12.95
C LEU A 77 8.42 -4.25 12.40
N GLN A 78 7.68 -4.97 11.55
CA GLN A 78 8.19 -6.15 10.84
C GLN A 78 9.08 -5.79 9.64
N ALA A 79 8.83 -4.65 8.97
CA ALA A 79 9.51 -4.28 7.73
C ALA A 79 11.00 -3.96 7.92
N LYS A 80 11.44 -3.45 9.07
CA LYS A 80 12.87 -3.22 9.35
C LYS A 80 13.26 -3.35 10.82
N GLN A 81 13.75 -4.54 11.18
CA GLN A 81 14.92 -4.73 12.07
C GLN A 81 16.12 -5.21 11.22
N GLN A 82 16.58 -4.41 10.27
CA GLN A 82 17.90 -4.61 9.64
C GLN A 82 18.75 -3.40 9.99
N PHE A 83 19.57 -3.56 11.04
CA PHE A 83 20.73 -2.72 11.33
C PHE A 83 21.87 -3.05 10.38
#